data_AF-A0A7Y2GT71-F1
#
_entry.id   AF-A0A7Y2GT71-F1
#
_cell.length_a   1.000
_cell.length_b   1.000
_cell.length_c   1.000
_cell.angle_alpha   90.00
_cell.angle_beta   90.00
_cell.angle_gamma   90.00
#
_symmetry.space_group_name_H-M   'P 1'
#
loop_
_entity.id
_entity.type
_entity.pdbx_description
1 polymer ?
#
loop_
_entity_poly.entity_id
_entity_poly.type
_entity_poly.pdbx_seq_one_letter_code
_entity_poly.pdbx_strand_id
1 'polypeptide(L)' 'TQVFEISELGLAQMTRKRIGEGLVESLSTTCPQCEGRGLLIDEKATAK' A
#
# COMPACT_ATOMS: atom_id res chain seq x y z
N THR A 1 -11.12 7.89 15.35
CA THR A 1 -9.72 7.85 14.87
C THR A 1 -8.84 7.75 16.08
N GLN A 2 -7.72 7.04 15.99
CA GLN A 2 -6.73 6.91 17.05
C GLN A 2 -5.35 7.20 16.45
N VAL A 3 -4.53 7.95 17.17
CA VAL A 3 -3.20 8.37 16.74
C VAL A 3 -2.22 8.02 17.87
N PHE A 4 -1.11 7.39 17.51
CA PHE A 4 -0.03 7.04 18.43
C PHE A 4 1.11 8.07 18.35
N GLU A 5 2.01 8.04 19.32
CA GLU A 5 3.23 8.84 19.28
C GLU A 5 4.12 8.45 18.08
N ILE A 6 4.96 9.38 17.65
CA ILE A 6 5.89 9.18 16.54
C ILE A 6 7.01 8.24 17.02
N SER A 7 7.30 7.19 16.24
CA SER A 7 8.37 6.25 16.57
C SER A 7 9.76 6.87 16.39
N GLU A 8 10.80 6.21 16.92
CA GLU A 8 12.20 6.62 16.73
C GLU A 8 12.62 6.66 15.24
N LEU A 9 11.93 5.90 14.38
CA LEU A 9 12.13 5.89 12.93
C LEU A 9 11.39 7.03 12.22
N GLY A 10 10.66 7.88 12.96
CA GLY A 10 9.89 8.99 12.40
C GLY A 10 8.54 8.60 11.80
N LEU A 11 8.02 7.39 12.10
CA LEU A 11 6.73 6.92 11.58
C LEU A 11 5.59 7.18 12.56
N ALA A 12 4.45 7.65 12.06
CA ALA A 12 3.22 7.82 12.83
C ALA A 12 2.26 6.68 12.55
N GLN A 13 1.90 5.92 13.58
CA GLN A 13 0.84 4.92 13.48
C GLN A 13 -0.52 5.56 13.76
N MET A 14 -1.50 5.26 12.91
CA MET A 14 -2.86 5.76 13.07
C MET A 14 -3.91 4.74 12.62
N THR A 15 -5.02 4.68 13.34
CA THR A 15 -6.16 3.85 13.01
C THR A 15 -7.39 4.73 12.77
N ARG A 16 -7.97 4.62 11.57
CA ARG A 16 -9.26 5.24 11.23
C ARG A 16 -10.33 4.17 11.14
N LYS A 17 -11.51 4.43 11.73
CA LYS A 17 -12.66 3.52 11.63
C LYS A 17 -13.09 3.40 10.17
N ARG A 18 -13.24 2.17 9.68
CA ARG A 18 -13.81 1.91 8.34
C ARG A 18 -15.31 2.16 8.38
N ILE A 19 -15.78 3.15 7.61
CA ILE A 19 -17.20 3.50 7.50
C ILE A 19 -17.81 2.96 6.21
N GLY A 20 -16.98 2.69 5.20
CA GLY A 20 -17.41 2.15 3.91
C GLY A 20 -16.22 1.61 3.12
N GLU A 21 -16.45 1.33 1.85
CA GLU A 21 -15.41 1.01 0.88
C GLU A 21 -14.53 2.24 0.59
N GLY A 22 -13.23 2.03 0.39
CA GLY A 22 -12.32 3.11 0.05
C GLY A 22 -12.41 3.46 -1.44
N LEU A 23 -11.96 4.67 -1.79
CA LEU A 23 -12.04 5.14 -3.17
C LEU A 23 -11.25 4.25 -4.13
N VAL A 24 -10.06 3.80 -3.72
CA VAL A 24 -9.21 2.93 -4.54
C VAL A 24 -9.92 1.60 -4.78
N GLU A 25 -10.49 0.99 -3.74
CA GLU A 25 -11.22 -0.27 -3.86
C GLU A 25 -12.45 -0.14 -4.76
N SER A 26 -13.19 0.98 -4.68
CA SER A 26 -14.40 1.19 -5.48
C SER A 26 -14.17 1.65 -6.92
N LEU A 27 -13.01 2.26 -7.23
CA LEU A 27 -12.76 2.92 -8.52
C LEU A 27 -11.55 2.35 -9.28
N SER A 28 -10.92 1.29 -8.77
CA SER A 28 -9.75 0.70 -9.42
C SER A 28 -9.81 -0.81 -9.50
N THR A 29 -8.98 -1.36 -10.37
CA THR A 29 -8.74 -2.80 -10.50
C THR A 29 -7.25 -3.08 -10.35
N THR A 30 -6.89 -4.31 -9.98
CA THR A 30 -5.49 -4.71 -9.85
C THR A 30 -4.76 -4.54 -11.18
N CYS A 31 -3.60 -3.89 -11.16
CA CYS A 31 -2.78 -3.71 -12.36
C CYS A 31 -2.29 -5.08 -12.88
N PRO A 32 -2.55 -5.46 -14.14
CA PRO A 32 -2.15 -6.76 -14.68
C PRO A 32 -0.64 -6.91 -14.89
N GLN A 33 0.09 -5.79 -15.01
CA GLN A 33 1.53 -5.82 -15.31
C GLN A 33 2.39 -6.06 -14.06
N CYS A 34 1.99 -5.47 -12.92
CA CYS A 34 2.75 -5.57 -11.68
C CYS A 34 1.99 -6.30 -10.56
N GLU A 35 0.75 -6.73 -10.83
CA GLU A 35 -0.14 -7.41 -9.87
C GLU A 35 -0.37 -6.60 -8.59
N GLY A 36 -0.42 -5.27 -8.72
CA GLY A 36 -0.61 -4.35 -7.59
C GLY A 36 0.64 -4.09 -6.74
N ARG A 37 1.81 -4.66 -7.10
CA ARG A 37 3.07 -4.43 -6.38
C ARG A 37 3.67 -3.03 -6.60
N GLY A 38 3.29 -2.35 -7.68
CA GLY A 38 3.82 -1.02 -8.02
C GLY A 38 5.27 -1.01 -8.52
N LEU A 39 5.82 -2.18 -8.87
CA LEU A 39 7.19 -2.34 -9.33
C LEU A 39 7.23 -3.24 -10.58
N LEU A 40 8.09 -2.89 -11.54
CA LEU A 40 8.46 -3.74 -12.67
C LEU A 40 9.89 -4.21 -12.42
N ILE A 41 10.05 -5.52 -12.32
CA ILE A 41 11.36 -6.12 -12.07
C ILE A 41 11.96 -6.44 -13.43
N ASP A 42 13.19 -5.95 -13.67
CA ASP A 42 13.95 -6.32 -14.85
C ASP A 42 14.24 -7.82 -14.82
N GLU A 43 14.00 -8.51 -15.93
CA GLU A 43 14.15 -9.96 -16.07
C GLU A 43 15.55 -10.44 -15.65
N LYS A 44 16.57 -9.60 -15.83
CA LYS A 44 17.95 -9.87 -15.43
C LYS A 44 18.13 -9.99 -13.91
N ALA A 45 17.27 -9.33 -13.12
CA ALA A 45 17.33 -9.39 -11.66
C ALA A 45 16.67 -10.66 -11.10
N THR A 46 15.77 -11.29 -11.86
CA THR A 46 15.09 -12.55 -11.49
C THR A 46 15.78 -13.80 -12.00
N ALA A 47 16.65 -13.68 -13.01
CA ALA A 47 17.47 -14.78 -13.51
C ALA A 47 18.61 -15.06 -12.51
N LYS A 48 18.41 -16.06 -11.65
CA LYS A 48 19.44 -16.63 -10.79
C LYS A 48 19.74 -18.05 -11.24
#